data_AF-A0A6A4ZG74-F1
#
_entry.id   AF-A0A6A4ZG74-F1
#
_cell.length_a   1.000
_cell.length_b   1.000
_cell.length_c   1.000
_cell.angle_alpha   90.00
_cell.angle_beta   90.00
_cell.angle_gamma   90.00
#
_symmetry.space_group_name_H-M   'P 1'
#
loop_
_entity.id
_entity.type
_entity.pdbx_description
1 polymer ?
#
loop_
_entity_poly.entity_id
_entity_poly.type
_entity_poly.pdbx_seq_one_letter_code
_entity_poly.pdbx_strand_id
1 'polypeptide(L)'
;MDTDDTDGKTVVKKQLDMPEDMYTLGGSVNMEYNSVVHRFTYSSMTTPVQTVEYDTVTHTTTILKETPVPNYDRSLYQCERVDATASDGTIIPISLVYRKDKKKPDGQPQALHLYGYGSYEIPIDPDFRISNLPLLDRGVVYAIAHIRGGGENGRTWYESAKYLTKMTTFTDFIACAEHLVAKK
;
A
#
# COMPACT_ATOMS: atom_id res chain seq x y z
N MET A 1 -16.99 17.89 -1.36
CA MET A 1 -18.31 17.73 -1.99
C MET A 1 -19.16 16.91 -1.06
N ASP A 2 -19.99 17.61 -0.29
CA ASP A 2 -21.06 17.01 0.50
C ASP A 2 -22.03 16.37 -0.47
N THR A 3 -22.31 15.09 -0.27
CA THR A 3 -23.32 14.36 -1.01
C THR A 3 -24.47 14.16 -0.04
N ASP A 4 -25.58 14.84 -0.31
CA ASP A 4 -26.84 14.64 0.43
C ASP A 4 -27.22 13.16 0.32
N ASP A 5 -27.26 12.49 1.48
CA ASP A 5 -27.98 11.24 1.62
C ASP A 5 -29.49 11.58 1.65
N THR A 6 -30.31 10.67 1.12
CA THR A 6 -31.75 10.83 0.82
C THR A 6 -32.65 11.22 2.00
N ASP A 7 -32.09 11.36 3.21
CA ASP A 7 -32.75 11.75 4.47
C ASP A 7 -32.50 13.20 4.91
N GLY A 8 -31.78 14.03 4.12
CA GLY A 8 -31.52 15.43 4.46
C GLY A 8 -30.58 15.64 5.66
N LYS A 9 -29.80 14.60 6.01
CA LYS A 9 -28.75 14.68 7.03
C LYS A 9 -27.43 15.08 6.36
N THR A 10 -26.83 16.17 6.83
CA THR A 10 -25.48 16.58 6.43
C THR A 10 -24.46 15.53 6.86
N VAL A 11 -23.88 14.82 5.88
CA VAL A 11 -22.78 13.88 6.13
C VAL A 11 -21.48 14.65 6.15
N VAL A 12 -20.92 14.86 7.34
CA VAL A 12 -19.59 15.44 7.48
C VAL A 12 -18.54 14.38 7.17
N LYS A 13 -17.82 14.54 6.05
CA LYS A 13 -16.67 13.69 5.70
C LYS A 13 -15.44 14.21 6.42
N LYS A 14 -14.80 13.34 7.19
CA LYS A 14 -13.51 13.62 7.83
C LYS A 14 -12.49 12.58 7.40
N GLN A 15 -11.38 13.05 6.83
CA GLN A 15 -10.22 12.22 6.56
C GLN A 15 -9.35 12.18 7.81
N LEU A 16 -8.84 10.99 8.14
CA LEU A 16 -7.92 10.81 9.25
C LEU A 16 -6.49 10.99 8.74
N ASP A 17 -5.71 11.78 9.46
CA ASP A 17 -4.28 11.94 9.18
C ASP A 17 -3.55 10.66 9.55
N MET A 18 -2.81 10.10 8.59
CA MET A 18 -2.03 8.89 8.78
C MET A 18 -0.55 9.23 8.95
N PRO A 19 0.19 8.46 9.77
CA PRO A 19 1.57 8.80 10.13
C PRO A 19 2.58 8.53 9.01
N GLU A 20 2.22 7.77 7.99
CA GLU A 20 3.07 7.42 6.85
C GLU A 20 2.33 7.75 5.55
N ASP A 21 3.06 8.08 4.49
CA ASP A 21 2.48 8.42 3.17
C ASP A 21 1.95 7.19 2.41
N MET A 22 2.42 6.00 2.75
CA MET A 22 1.95 4.73 2.19
C MET A 22 1.58 3.77 3.31
N TYR A 23 0.34 3.34 3.29
CA TYR A 23 -0.23 2.50 4.33
C TYR A 23 -1.43 1.73 3.77
N THR A 24 -1.91 0.80 4.57
CA THR A 24 -3.09 -0.02 4.33
C THR A 24 -4.01 0.11 5.53
N LEU A 25 -5.29 0.37 5.25
CA LEU A 25 -6.35 0.30 6.25
C LEU A 25 -7.22 -0.91 5.97
N GLY A 26 -7.54 -1.67 7.01
CA GLY A 26 -8.47 -2.79 6.93
C GLY A 26 -9.59 -2.68 7.95
N GLY A 27 -10.68 -3.43 7.71
CA GLY A 27 -11.74 -3.57 8.71
C GLY A 27 -11.25 -4.31 9.94
N SER A 28 -11.77 -3.94 11.11
CA SER A 28 -11.63 -4.73 12.34
C SER A 28 -13.01 -5.14 12.87
N VAL A 29 -13.02 -5.89 13.97
CA VAL A 29 -14.25 -6.38 14.60
C VAL A 29 -14.94 -5.23 15.35
N ASN A 30 -16.18 -4.95 14.95
CA ASN A 30 -17.05 -3.95 15.55
C ASN A 30 -18.42 -4.59 15.81
N MET A 31 -18.63 -5.16 17.01
CA MET A 31 -19.86 -5.91 17.34
C MET A 31 -20.99 -5.05 17.90
N GLU A 32 -20.65 -3.93 18.55
CA GLU A 32 -21.62 -3.03 19.17
C GLU A 32 -22.14 -2.01 18.15
N TYR A 33 -23.44 -2.09 17.84
CA TYR A 33 -24.08 -1.17 16.89
C TYR A 33 -24.13 0.26 17.43
N ASN A 34 -24.51 0.43 18.70
CA ASN A 34 -24.60 1.74 19.35
C ASN A 34 -23.27 2.10 20.03
N SER A 35 -22.24 2.33 19.22
CA SER A 35 -20.90 2.66 19.67
C SER A 35 -20.43 3.98 19.07
N VAL A 36 -19.72 4.77 19.88
CA VAL A 36 -18.99 5.96 19.41
C VAL A 36 -17.54 5.64 19.03
N VAL A 37 -17.09 4.42 19.30
CA VAL A 37 -15.76 3.93 18.88
C VAL A 37 -15.87 3.02 17.67
N HIS A 38 -14.94 3.18 16.73
CA HIS A 38 -14.77 2.32 15.57
C HIS A 38 -13.35 1.76 15.53
N ARG A 39 -13.23 0.46 15.29
CA ARG A 39 -11.93 -0.21 15.17
C ARG A 39 -11.61 -0.54 13.72
N PHE A 40 -10.39 -0.25 13.33
CA PHE A 40 -9.80 -0.61 12.05
C PHE A 40 -8.39 -1.15 12.25
N THR A 41 -7.83 -1.76 11.21
CA THR A 41 -6.41 -2.15 11.20
C THR A 41 -5.60 -1.15 10.41
N TYR A 42 -4.40 -0.85 10.89
CA TYR A 42 -3.41 -0.03 10.21
C TYR A 42 -2.14 -0.86 9.99
N SER A 43 -1.53 -0.76 8.81
CA SER A 43 -0.21 -1.29 8.54
C SER A 43 0.47 -0.50 7.43
N SER A 44 1.79 -0.60 7.34
CA SER A 44 2.56 -0.17 6.18
C SER A 44 3.66 -1.18 5.92
N MET A 45 4.44 -1.01 4.86
CA MET A 45 5.60 -1.88 4.62
C MET A 45 6.67 -1.79 5.73
N THR A 46 6.61 -0.80 6.63
CA THR A 46 7.52 -0.67 7.79
C THR A 46 6.83 -0.77 9.16
N THR A 47 5.50 -0.67 9.22
CA THR A 47 4.72 -0.75 10.46
C THR A 47 3.93 -2.06 10.52
N PRO A 48 4.26 -2.98 11.44
CA PRO A 48 3.48 -4.19 11.69
C PRO A 48 2.01 -3.88 11.94
N VAL A 49 1.13 -4.84 11.63
CA VAL A 49 -0.31 -4.65 11.75
C VAL A 49 -0.69 -4.19 13.17
N GLN A 50 -1.33 -3.04 13.25
CA GLN A 50 -1.92 -2.45 14.43
C GLN A 50 -3.44 -2.59 14.39
N THR A 51 -4.06 -2.87 15.54
CA THR A 51 -5.48 -2.62 15.77
C THR A 51 -5.63 -1.26 16.40
N VAL A 52 -6.32 -0.37 15.71
CA VAL A 52 -6.50 1.03 16.10
C VAL A 52 -7.97 1.26 16.43
N GLU A 53 -8.22 1.91 17.55
CA GLU A 53 -9.54 2.42 17.93
C GLU A 53 -9.61 3.91 17.60
N TYR A 54 -10.72 4.32 17.00
CA TYR A 54 -11.03 5.70 16.67
C TYR A 54 -12.31 6.12 17.37
N ASP A 55 -12.23 7.16 18.18
CA ASP A 55 -13.38 7.80 18.80
C ASP A 55 -13.98 8.81 17.82
N THR A 56 -15.22 8.55 17.39
CA THR A 56 -15.94 9.37 16.40
C THR A 56 -16.41 10.72 16.94
N VAL A 57 -16.44 10.92 18.25
CA VAL A 57 -16.83 12.17 18.92
C VAL A 57 -15.61 13.05 19.15
N THR A 58 -14.54 12.50 19.75
CA THR A 58 -13.32 13.27 20.06
C THR A 58 -12.35 13.34 18.88
N HIS A 59 -12.53 12.48 17.89
CA HIS A 59 -11.67 12.32 16.72
C HIS A 59 -10.22 11.92 17.06
N THR A 60 -10.05 11.15 18.12
CA THR A 60 -8.75 10.66 18.57
C THR A 60 -8.57 9.19 18.21
N THR A 61 -7.32 8.78 17.96
CA THR A 61 -6.95 7.39 17.71
C THR A 61 -6.11 6.84 18.85
N THR A 62 -6.33 5.57 19.20
CA THR A 62 -5.54 4.83 20.18
C THR A 62 -5.13 3.47 19.61
N ILE A 63 -3.85 3.14 19.67
CA ILE A 63 -3.36 1.81 19.30
C ILE A 63 -3.68 0.85 20.44
N LEU A 64 -4.59 -0.10 20.19
CA LEU A 64 -4.97 -1.12 21.16
C LEU A 64 -3.98 -2.29 21.17
N LYS A 65 -3.43 -2.62 20.00
CA LYS A 65 -2.51 -3.74 19.81
C LYS A 65 -1.62 -3.48 18.60
N GLU A 66 -0.34 -3.77 18.73
CA GLU A 66 0.57 -3.97 17.59
C GLU A 66 0.99 -5.44 17.56
N THR A 67 1.06 -6.02 16.36
CA THR A 67 1.55 -7.39 16.18
C THR A 67 3.04 -7.45 16.53
N PRO A 68 3.46 -8.23 17.55
CA PRO A 68 4.86 -8.29 17.92
C PRO A 68 5.68 -9.00 16.85
N VAL A 69 6.79 -8.37 16.45
CA VAL A 69 7.76 -8.93 15.50
C VAL A 69 9.12 -8.97 16.19
N PRO A 70 9.56 -10.14 16.69
CA PRO A 70 10.84 -10.25 17.36
C PRO A 70 12.01 -9.78 16.48
N ASN A 71 12.96 -9.05 17.08
CA ASN A 71 14.18 -8.54 16.42
C ASN A 71 13.92 -7.59 15.24
N TYR A 72 12.75 -6.99 15.15
CA TYR A 72 12.42 -5.99 14.14
C TYR A 72 12.53 -4.58 14.72
N ASP A 73 13.37 -3.75 14.10
CA ASP A 73 13.45 -2.32 14.36
C ASP A 73 13.02 -1.56 13.11
N ARG A 74 11.82 -0.98 13.13
CA ARG A 74 11.27 -0.23 11.99
C ARG A 74 12.16 0.94 11.57
N SER A 75 12.96 1.49 12.49
CA SER A 75 13.87 2.60 12.21
C SER A 75 15.01 2.20 11.25
N LEU A 76 15.21 0.92 10.96
CA LEU A 76 16.19 0.44 9.98
C LEU A 76 15.64 0.39 8.55
N TYR A 77 14.34 0.53 8.36
CA TYR A 77 13.69 0.38 7.05
C TYR A 77 13.15 1.72 6.55
N GLN A 78 13.00 1.83 5.24
CA GLN A 78 12.41 2.97 4.54
C GLN A 78 11.43 2.45 3.50
N CYS A 79 10.30 3.14 3.41
CA CYS A 79 9.33 2.97 2.33
C CYS A 79 9.40 4.17 1.39
N GLU A 80 9.29 3.96 0.08
CA GLU A 80 9.17 5.04 -0.90
C GLU A 80 8.24 4.65 -2.05
N ARG A 81 7.58 5.66 -2.62
CA ARG A 81 6.76 5.50 -3.82
C ARG A 81 7.54 6.03 -5.01
N VAL A 82 7.54 5.27 -6.09
CA VAL A 82 8.00 5.75 -7.40
C VAL A 82 6.97 5.43 -8.45
N ASP A 83 7.03 6.17 -9.55
CA ASP A 83 6.04 6.11 -10.61
C ASP A 83 6.72 5.72 -11.92
N ALA A 84 6.34 4.59 -12.49
CA ALA A 84 6.74 4.18 -13.83
C ALA A 84 5.76 4.72 -14.88
N THR A 85 6.21 4.85 -16.13
CA THR A 85 5.35 5.26 -17.24
C THR A 85 5.18 4.09 -18.19
N ALA A 86 3.95 3.61 -18.36
CA ALA A 86 3.62 2.60 -19.36
C ALA A 86 3.72 3.17 -20.79
N SER A 87 3.76 2.30 -21.80
CA SER A 87 3.89 2.70 -23.21
C SER A 87 2.76 3.58 -23.73
N ASP A 88 1.58 3.52 -23.09
CA ASP A 88 0.43 4.38 -23.40
C ASP A 88 0.39 5.69 -22.59
N GLY A 89 1.46 5.99 -21.84
CA GLY A 89 1.58 7.17 -20.99
C GLY A 89 0.96 7.03 -19.60
N THR A 90 0.30 5.91 -19.28
CA THR A 90 -0.29 5.69 -17.95
C THR A 90 0.80 5.62 -16.89
N ILE A 91 0.61 6.35 -15.79
CA ILE A 91 1.49 6.28 -14.62
C ILE A 91 1.15 5.04 -13.80
N ILE A 92 2.11 4.13 -13.66
CA ILE A 92 1.99 2.89 -12.88
C ILE A 92 2.73 3.07 -11.56
N PRO A 93 2.02 3.05 -10.42
CA PRO A 93 2.66 3.19 -9.13
C PRO A 93 3.50 1.98 -8.72
N ILE A 94 4.57 2.24 -7.96
CA ILE A 94 5.41 1.21 -7.35
C ILE A 94 5.67 1.60 -5.89
N SER A 95 5.36 0.70 -4.96
CA SER A 95 5.75 0.83 -3.55
C SER A 95 7.02 0.03 -3.30
N LEU A 96 8.04 0.65 -2.72
CA LEU A 96 9.31 0.01 -2.38
C LEU A 96 9.54 0.01 -0.89
N VAL A 97 10.16 -1.05 -0.40
CA VAL A 97 10.75 -1.09 0.94
C VAL A 97 12.15 -1.68 0.89
N TYR A 98 13.05 -1.09 1.67
CA TYR A 98 14.42 -1.55 1.82
C TYR A 98 14.97 -1.21 3.20
N ARG A 99 16.07 -1.88 3.55
CA ARG A 99 16.81 -1.59 4.77
C ARG A 99 17.85 -0.49 4.50
N LYS A 100 17.76 0.63 5.23
CA LYS A 100 18.51 1.87 4.98
C LYS A 100 20.01 1.67 4.99
N ASP A 101 20.53 0.90 5.96
CA ASP A 101 21.96 0.60 6.11
C ASP A 101 22.53 -0.34 5.02
N LYS A 102 21.66 -0.93 4.19
CA LYS A 102 22.03 -1.87 3.11
C LYS A 102 21.64 -1.37 1.73
N LYS A 103 20.94 -0.23 1.62
CA LYS A 103 20.61 0.38 0.33
C LYS A 103 21.90 0.83 -0.34
N LYS A 104 22.14 0.34 -1.55
CA LYS A 104 23.25 0.84 -2.36
C LYS A 104 22.92 2.23 -2.89
N PRO A 105 23.94 3.09 -3.12
CA PRO A 105 23.75 4.34 -3.83
C PRO A 105 23.02 4.14 -5.16
N ASP A 106 22.30 5.15 -5.62
CA ASP A 106 21.60 5.07 -6.89
C ASP A 106 22.59 4.79 -8.04
N GLY A 107 22.13 3.99 -9.01
CA GLY A 107 22.92 3.48 -10.12
C GLY A 107 23.84 2.31 -9.83
N GLN A 108 23.98 1.89 -8.57
CA GLN A 108 24.64 0.64 -8.24
C GLN A 108 23.65 -0.54 -8.29
N PRO A 109 23.93 -1.62 -9.04
CA PRO A 109 23.06 -2.79 -9.08
C PRO A 109 22.83 -3.39 -7.69
N GLN A 110 21.56 -3.54 -7.32
CA GLN A 110 21.12 -4.17 -6.08
C GLN A 110 20.09 -5.25 -6.39
N ALA A 111 20.09 -6.33 -5.61
CA ALA A 111 19.10 -7.38 -5.76
C ALA A 111 17.69 -6.80 -5.52
N LEU A 112 16.77 -7.09 -6.42
CA LEU A 112 15.40 -6.61 -6.41
C LEU A 112 14.44 -7.81 -6.47
N HIS A 113 13.45 -7.81 -5.59
CA HIS A 113 12.27 -8.66 -5.71
C HIS A 113 11.09 -7.77 -6.11
N LEU A 114 10.69 -7.85 -7.39
CA LEU A 114 9.52 -7.15 -7.92
C LEU A 114 8.31 -8.09 -7.91
N TYR A 115 7.28 -7.73 -7.15
CA TYR A 115 6.03 -8.47 -7.01
C TYR A 115 4.90 -7.78 -7.79
N GLY A 116 3.98 -8.58 -8.35
CA GLY A 116 2.77 -8.09 -9.02
C GLY A 116 1.68 -9.16 -9.08
N TYR A 117 0.41 -8.73 -9.10
CA TYR A 117 -0.75 -9.62 -9.18
C TYR A 117 -1.69 -9.25 -10.35
N GLY A 118 -2.33 -8.08 -10.27
CA GLY A 118 -2.99 -7.44 -11.42
C GLY A 118 -4.20 -8.17 -11.99
N SER A 119 -5.06 -8.80 -11.19
CA SER A 119 -6.30 -9.42 -11.68
C SER A 119 -7.45 -9.30 -10.68
N TYR A 120 -8.69 -9.48 -11.17
CA TYR A 120 -9.90 -9.57 -10.35
C TYR A 120 -10.21 -8.35 -9.48
N GLU A 121 -9.67 -7.17 -9.84
CA GLU A 121 -9.79 -5.95 -9.01
C GLU A 121 -9.15 -6.09 -7.63
N ILE A 122 -8.36 -7.14 -7.38
CA ILE A 122 -7.67 -7.31 -6.11
C ILE A 122 -6.51 -6.30 -6.07
N PRO A 123 -6.52 -5.32 -5.15
CA PRO A 123 -5.36 -4.47 -4.91
C PRO A 123 -4.29 -5.26 -4.16
N ILE A 124 -3.02 -5.00 -4.46
CA ILE A 124 -1.91 -5.44 -3.61
C ILE A 124 -1.46 -4.28 -2.75
N ASP A 125 -2.07 -4.15 -1.59
CA ASP A 125 -1.79 -3.03 -0.69
C ASP A 125 -0.37 -3.10 -0.10
N PRO A 126 0.27 -1.94 0.17
CA PRO A 126 1.62 -1.87 0.74
C PRO A 126 1.63 -2.12 2.27
N ASP A 127 1.24 -3.33 2.68
CA ASP A 127 1.17 -3.73 4.09
C ASP A 127 2.44 -4.44 4.60
N PHE A 128 2.52 -4.64 5.92
CA PHE A 128 3.66 -5.31 6.53
C PHE A 128 3.64 -6.81 6.26
N ARG A 129 4.73 -7.31 5.66
CA ARG A 129 4.92 -8.75 5.42
C ARG A 129 6.21 -9.23 6.06
N ILE A 130 6.09 -10.02 7.12
CA ILE A 130 7.24 -10.62 7.82
C ILE A 130 8.08 -11.51 6.88
N SER A 131 7.46 -12.10 5.85
CA SER A 131 8.14 -12.89 4.82
C SER A 131 9.18 -12.11 4.03
N ASN A 132 9.10 -10.78 4.02
CA ASN A 132 10.04 -9.93 3.31
C ASN A 132 11.31 -9.66 4.13
N LEU A 133 11.26 -9.72 5.48
CA LEU A 133 12.39 -9.37 6.34
C LEU A 133 13.69 -10.11 6.00
N PRO A 134 13.70 -11.44 5.75
CA PRO A 134 14.94 -12.13 5.39
C PRO A 134 15.60 -11.59 4.12
N LEU A 135 14.82 -11.08 3.16
CA LEU A 135 15.32 -10.45 1.94
C LEU A 135 15.88 -9.05 2.25
N LEU A 136 15.10 -8.23 2.97
CA LEU A 136 15.50 -6.87 3.33
C LEU A 136 16.79 -6.85 4.18
N ASP A 137 16.91 -7.77 5.13
CA ASP A 137 18.09 -7.93 5.98
C ASP A 137 19.34 -8.39 5.23
N ARG A 138 19.16 -8.97 4.04
CA ARG A 138 20.25 -9.32 3.10
C ARG A 138 20.53 -8.22 2.08
N GLY A 139 19.85 -7.07 2.18
CA GLY A 139 20.02 -5.95 1.26
C GLY A 139 19.31 -6.15 -0.07
N VAL A 140 18.29 -7.01 -0.13
CA VAL A 140 17.38 -7.06 -1.28
C VAL A 140 16.35 -5.95 -1.11
N VAL A 141 16.06 -5.21 -2.19
CA VAL A 141 14.94 -4.27 -2.25
C VAL A 141 13.68 -5.06 -2.60
N TYR A 142 12.58 -4.81 -1.91
CA TYR A 142 11.28 -5.39 -2.26
C TYR A 142 10.39 -4.30 -2.85
N ALA A 143 9.75 -4.59 -3.97
CA ALA A 143 8.89 -3.65 -4.67
C ALA A 143 7.56 -4.32 -5.07
N ILE A 144 6.47 -3.57 -4.97
CA ILE A 144 5.14 -3.96 -5.45
C ILE A 144 4.82 -3.09 -6.65
N ALA A 145 4.60 -3.70 -7.81
CA ALA A 145 4.09 -3.02 -8.98
C ALA A 145 2.55 -3.05 -8.99
N HIS A 146 1.94 -1.88 -8.85
CA HIS A 146 0.49 -1.69 -8.77
C HIS A 146 -0.15 -1.65 -10.16
N ILE A 147 0.10 -2.71 -10.94
CA ILE A 147 -0.22 -2.83 -12.38
C ILE A 147 -1.73 -2.92 -12.65
N ARG A 148 -2.16 -2.47 -13.84
CA ARG A 148 -3.58 -2.54 -14.23
C ARG A 148 -4.11 -3.97 -14.22
N GLY A 149 -5.39 -4.09 -13.89
CA GLY A 149 -6.07 -5.35 -13.60
C GLY A 149 -6.28 -5.59 -12.11
N GLY A 150 -5.50 -4.90 -11.26
CA GLY A 150 -5.77 -4.75 -9.82
C GLY A 150 -6.80 -3.66 -9.53
N GLY A 151 -6.98 -3.34 -8.25
CA GLY A 151 -7.98 -2.38 -7.75
C GLY A 151 -7.42 -1.06 -7.22
N GLU A 152 -6.11 -0.82 -7.33
CA GLU A 152 -5.39 0.24 -6.62
C GLU A 152 -5.86 1.65 -6.99
N ASN A 153 -6.20 1.88 -8.27
CA ASN A 153 -6.77 3.15 -8.76
C ASN A 153 -8.28 3.02 -9.06
N GLY A 154 -8.97 2.13 -8.34
CA GLY A 154 -10.40 1.90 -8.46
C GLY A 154 -10.81 1.07 -9.68
N ARG A 155 -12.12 0.99 -9.91
CA ARG A 155 -12.74 0.03 -10.85
C ARG A 155 -12.21 0.12 -12.29
N THR A 156 -11.93 1.33 -12.78
CA THR A 156 -11.42 1.54 -14.14
C THR A 156 -10.01 0.97 -14.32
N TRP A 157 -9.23 0.89 -13.25
CA TRP A 157 -7.90 0.25 -13.25
C TRP A 157 -7.99 -1.23 -13.61
N TYR A 158 -8.95 -1.94 -13.00
CA TYR A 158 -9.25 -3.33 -13.32
C TYR A 158 -9.81 -3.48 -14.75
N GLU A 159 -10.81 -2.67 -15.10
CA GLU A 159 -11.51 -2.81 -16.38
C GLU A 159 -10.61 -2.50 -17.58
N SER A 160 -9.61 -1.64 -17.41
CA SER A 160 -8.63 -1.32 -18.44
C SER A 160 -7.69 -2.48 -18.81
N ALA A 161 -7.57 -3.52 -17.97
CA ALA A 161 -6.70 -4.67 -18.20
C ALA A 161 -7.38 -6.01 -17.89
N LYS A 162 -8.60 -6.20 -18.42
CA LYS A 162 -9.33 -7.46 -18.38
C LYS A 162 -9.82 -7.88 -19.76
N TYR A 163 -10.14 -9.16 -19.93
CA TYR A 163 -10.58 -9.72 -21.22
C TYR A 163 -9.59 -9.41 -22.35
N LEU A 164 -10.04 -8.71 -23.40
CA LEU A 164 -9.25 -8.42 -24.60
C LEU A 164 -8.10 -7.45 -24.35
N THR A 165 -8.11 -6.69 -23.25
CA THR A 165 -7.02 -5.79 -22.86
C THR A 165 -6.08 -6.39 -21.82
N LYS A 166 -6.18 -7.70 -21.53
CA LYS A 166 -5.39 -8.33 -20.46
C LYS A 166 -3.87 -8.20 -20.64
N MET A 167 -3.41 -8.03 -21.89
CA MET A 167 -1.99 -7.79 -22.17
C MET A 167 -1.41 -6.58 -21.42
N THR A 168 -2.25 -5.59 -21.11
CA THR A 168 -1.88 -4.39 -20.35
C THR A 168 -1.26 -4.72 -18.99
N THR A 169 -1.76 -5.73 -18.27
CA THR A 169 -1.18 -6.16 -16.98
C THR A 169 0.31 -6.51 -17.13
N PHE A 170 0.66 -7.22 -18.21
CA PHE A 170 2.04 -7.68 -18.41
C PHE A 170 2.95 -6.53 -18.87
N THR A 171 2.47 -5.67 -19.76
CA THR A 171 3.24 -4.52 -20.24
C THR A 171 3.49 -3.50 -19.13
N ASP A 172 2.53 -3.30 -18.23
CA ASP A 172 2.72 -2.45 -17.04
C ASP A 172 3.80 -3.02 -16.11
N PHE A 173 3.82 -4.34 -15.93
CA PHE A 173 4.83 -4.99 -15.09
C PHE A 173 6.24 -4.85 -15.70
N ILE A 174 6.35 -5.00 -17.03
CA ILE A 174 7.60 -4.75 -17.76
C ILE A 174 8.03 -3.29 -17.61
N ALA A 175 7.12 -2.33 -17.80
CA ALA A 175 7.42 -0.91 -17.63
C ALA A 175 7.92 -0.57 -16.22
N CYS A 176 7.36 -1.22 -15.18
CA CYS A 176 7.85 -1.09 -13.81
C CYS A 176 9.28 -1.62 -13.65
N ALA A 177 9.56 -2.81 -14.19
CA ALA A 177 10.90 -3.40 -14.16
C ALA A 177 11.93 -2.52 -14.90
N GLU A 178 11.58 -2.03 -16.09
CA GLU A 178 12.41 -1.13 -16.88
C GLU A 178 12.68 0.18 -16.14
N HIS A 179 11.67 0.79 -15.51
CA HIS A 179 11.83 2.00 -14.72
C HIS A 179 12.82 1.81 -13.56
N LEU A 180 12.69 0.69 -12.82
CA LEU A 180 13.55 0.38 -11.67
C LEU A 180 15.00 0.08 -12.08
N VAL A 181 15.23 -0.44 -13.28
CA VAL A 181 16.58 -0.69 -13.82
C VAL A 181 17.18 0.56 -14.46
N ALA A 182 16.36 1.41 -15.10
CA ALA A 182 16.81 2.60 -15.82
C ALA A 182 17.24 3.74 -14.89
N LYS A 183 16.74 3.78 -13.64
CA LYS A 183 17.22 4.69 -12.60
C LYS A 183 18.68 4.35 -12.25
N LYS A 184 19.59 4.99 -12.98
CA LYS A 184 21.02 5.09 -12.68
C LYS A 184 21.32 6.33 -11.85
#